data_AF-A0A349JRZ0-F1
#
_entry.id   AF-A0A349JRZ0-F1
#
_cell.length_a   1.000
_cell.length_b   1.000
_cell.length_c   1.000
_cell.angle_alpha   90.00
_cell.angle_beta   90.00
_cell.angle_gamma   90.00
#
_symmetry.space_group_name_H-M   'P 1'
#
loop_
_entity.id
_entity.type
_entity.pdbx_description
1 polymer ?
#
loop_
_entity_poly.entity_id
_entity_poly.type
_entity_poly.pdbx_seq_one_letter_code
_entity_poly.pdbx_strand_id
1 'polypeptide(L)'
;MVFIVALTVWWSCTDAATVALEGTAEREVFIETYVDLRARALAAGITEIETGVRDSILAVYGVTGEELVEFIDIHGEDVQFMGDLWGEIEELLTERLEQN
;
A
#
# COMPACT_ATOMS: atom_id res chain seq x y z
N MET A 1 -16.09 -46.21 -13.10
CA MET A 1 -16.54 -46.07 -11.70
C MET A 1 -15.71 -44.97 -11.06
N VAL A 2 -16.37 -44.15 -10.23
CA VAL A 2 -16.10 -42.73 -9.95
C VAL A 2 -14.83 -42.48 -9.13
N PHE A 3 -14.00 -41.53 -9.56
CA PHE A 3 -13.01 -40.84 -8.73
C PHE A 3 -13.67 -39.56 -8.18
N ILE A 4 -13.82 -39.48 -6.86
CA ILE A 4 -14.30 -38.29 -6.14
C ILE A 4 -13.07 -37.53 -5.65
N VAL A 5 -12.77 -36.38 -6.26
CA VAL A 5 -12.00 -35.30 -5.64
C VAL A 5 -12.42 -33.99 -6.29
N ALA A 6 -12.96 -33.06 -5.50
CA ALA A 6 -12.47 -31.68 -5.44
C ALA A 6 -13.41 -30.84 -4.57
N LEU A 7 -12.93 -30.56 -3.35
CA LEU A 7 -13.36 -29.46 -2.51
C LEU A 7 -13.29 -28.16 -3.34
N THR A 8 -14.44 -27.56 -3.61
CA THR A 8 -14.50 -26.14 -3.98
C THR A 8 -14.99 -25.40 -2.74
N VAL A 9 -14.03 -25.00 -1.91
CA VAL A 9 -14.23 -23.95 -0.92
C VAL A 9 -14.50 -22.69 -1.73
N TRP A 10 -15.78 -22.33 -1.85
CA TRP A 10 -16.20 -21.05 -2.38
C TRP A 10 -15.80 -20.00 -1.35
N TRP A 11 -14.57 -19.51 -1.48
CA TRP A 11 -14.14 -18.26 -0.86
C TRP A 11 -14.98 -17.20 -1.56
N SER A 12 -16.08 -16.79 -0.92
CA SER A 12 -16.73 -15.54 -1.31
C SER A 12 -15.68 -14.45 -1.16
N CYS A 13 -15.15 -13.98 -2.28
CA CYS A 13 -14.59 -12.65 -2.34
C CYS A 13 -15.74 -11.75 -1.90
N THR A 14 -15.63 -11.23 -0.67
CA THR A 14 -16.34 -10.03 -0.28
C THR A 14 -15.96 -9.01 -1.34
N ASP A 15 -16.91 -8.74 -2.22
CA ASP A 15 -16.94 -7.62 -3.14
C ASP A 15 -16.98 -6.38 -2.25
N ALA A 16 -15.82 -6.02 -1.71
CA ALA A 16 -15.57 -4.69 -1.21
C ALA A 16 -15.57 -3.84 -2.46
N ALA A 17 -16.77 -3.42 -2.85
CA ALA A 17 -16.96 -2.24 -3.66
C ALA A 17 -16.39 -1.08 -2.84
N THR A 18 -15.06 -0.95 -2.88
CA THR A 18 -14.34 0.27 -2.56
C THR A 18 -14.96 1.32 -3.46
N VAL A 19 -15.72 2.19 -2.81
CA VAL A 19 -16.28 3.37 -3.43
C VAL A 19 -15.06 4.21 -3.78
N ALA A 20 -14.58 4.07 -5.03
CA ALA A 20 -13.48 4.87 -5.55
C ALA A 20 -13.85 6.34 -5.39
N LEU A 21 -13.29 6.95 -4.33
CA LEU A 21 -13.30 8.38 -4.13
C LEU A 21 -12.33 8.94 -5.17
N GLU A 22 -12.87 9.29 -6.34
CA GLU A 22 -12.14 10.00 -7.38
C GLU A 22 -11.58 11.31 -6.80
N GLY A 23 -10.30 11.29 -6.41
CA GLY A 23 -9.58 12.49 -5.98
C GLY A 23 -8.46 12.28 -4.97
N THR A 24 -8.41 11.16 -4.24
CA THR A 24 -7.39 10.93 -3.20
C THR A 24 -6.95 9.49 -3.18
N ALA A 25 -5.66 9.20 -2.95
CA ALA A 25 -5.21 7.83 -2.75
C ALA A 25 -6.05 7.16 -1.64
N GLU A 26 -6.61 5.98 -1.92
CA GLU A 26 -7.25 5.18 -0.86
C GLU A 26 -6.20 4.82 0.20
N ARG A 27 -6.61 4.71 1.47
CA ARG A 27 -5.68 4.50 2.60
C ARG A 27 -4.74 3.32 2.36
N GLU A 28 -5.29 2.20 1.91
CA GLU A 28 -4.53 0.99 1.61
C GLU A 28 -3.51 1.23 0.48
N VAL A 29 -3.91 1.94 -0.58
CA VAL A 29 -3.01 2.30 -1.69
C VAL A 29 -1.90 3.23 -1.21
N PHE A 30 -2.21 4.20 -0.34
CA PHE A 30 -1.21 5.07 0.27
C PHE A 30 -0.18 4.26 1.06
N ILE A 31 -0.65 3.35 1.92
CA ILE A 31 0.20 2.49 2.76
C ILE A 31 1.13 1.65 1.89
N GLU A 32 0.57 0.89 0.95
CA GLU A 32 1.37 0.00 0.09
C GLU A 32 2.39 0.78 -0.73
N THR A 33 1.98 1.91 -1.31
CA THR A 33 2.87 2.78 -2.08
C THR A 33 4.01 3.31 -1.20
N TYR A 34 3.70 3.83 -0.01
CA TYR A 34 4.69 4.36 0.92
C TYR A 34 5.68 3.28 1.39
N VAL A 35 5.17 2.09 1.73
CA VAL A 35 5.98 0.94 2.15
C VAL A 35 6.97 0.57 1.05
N ASP A 36 6.53 0.48 -0.21
CA ASP A 36 7.41 0.13 -1.33
C ASP A 36 8.48 1.20 -1.58
N LEU A 37 8.09 2.48 -1.58
CA LEU A 37 9.02 3.61 -1.68
C LEU A 37 10.09 3.55 -0.58
N ARG A 38 9.66 3.34 0.67
CA ARG A 38 10.54 3.36 1.84
C ARG A 38 11.43 2.13 1.91
N ALA A 39 10.90 0.94 1.63
CA ALA A 39 11.67 -0.29 1.54
C ALA A 39 12.75 -0.19 0.46
N ARG A 40 12.42 0.39 -0.70
CA ARG A 40 13.40 0.60 -1.79
C ARG A 40 14.54 1.52 -1.37
N ALA A 41 14.23 2.62 -0.68
CA ALA A 41 15.21 3.55 -0.14
C ALA A 41 16.13 2.87 0.88
N LEU A 42 15.54 2.13 1.84
CA LEU A 42 16.27 1.40 2.88
C LEU A 42 17.19 0.33 2.29
N ALA A 43 16.70 -0.48 1.35
CA ALA A 43 17.49 -1.52 0.70
C ALA A 43 18.69 -0.95 -0.08
N ALA A 44 18.57 0.28 -0.59
CA ALA A 44 19.66 0.98 -1.27
C ALA A 44 20.57 1.77 -0.31
N GLY A 45 20.25 1.84 0.99
CA GLY A 45 20.99 2.62 1.97
C GLY A 45 20.91 4.14 1.74
N ILE A 46 19.84 4.60 1.10
CA ILE A 46 19.61 6.00 0.74
C ILE A 46 18.35 6.55 1.41
N THR A 47 18.30 7.86 1.59
CA THR A 47 17.15 8.55 2.16
C THR A 47 16.18 9.06 1.10
N GLU A 48 16.66 9.21 -0.14
CA GLU A 48 15.89 9.69 -1.28
C GLU A 48 16.16 8.76 -2.46
N ILE A 49 15.10 8.27 -3.10
CA ILE A 49 15.19 7.42 -4.28
C ILE A 49 15.23 8.26 -5.56
N GLU A 50 15.89 7.74 -6.58
CA GLU A 50 15.94 8.37 -7.90
C GLU A 50 14.54 8.54 -8.50
N THR A 51 14.32 9.65 -9.21
CA THR A 51 13.00 10.04 -9.71
C THR A 51 12.38 8.98 -10.62
N GLY A 52 13.14 8.38 -11.54
CA GLY A 52 12.66 7.30 -12.39
C GLY A 52 12.21 6.07 -11.60
N VAL A 53 12.93 5.69 -10.54
CA VAL A 53 12.53 4.61 -9.62
C VAL A 53 11.24 4.98 -8.89
N ARG A 54 11.15 6.19 -8.32
CA ARG A 54 9.94 6.67 -7.66
C ARG A 54 8.73 6.60 -8.60
N ASP A 55 8.87 7.17 -9.78
CA ASP A 55 7.77 7.26 -10.75
C ASP A 55 7.34 5.86 -11.23
N SER A 56 8.28 4.91 -11.33
CA SER A 56 7.95 3.52 -11.63
C SER A 56 7.15 2.83 -10.51
N ILE A 57 7.44 3.13 -9.25
CA ILE A 57 6.68 2.60 -8.09
C ILE A 57 5.28 3.21 -8.08
N LEU A 58 5.18 4.54 -8.20
CA LEU A 58 3.91 5.25 -8.26
C LEU A 58 2.99 4.70 -9.38
N ALA A 59 3.55 4.41 -10.56
CA ALA A 59 2.82 3.83 -11.68
C ALA A 59 2.26 2.41 -11.40
N VAL A 60 2.91 1.60 -10.55
CA VAL A 60 2.39 0.27 -10.16
C VAL A 60 1.08 0.41 -9.38
N TYR A 61 1.01 1.41 -8.51
CA TYR A 61 -0.14 1.67 -7.65
C TYR A 61 -1.19 2.58 -8.29
N GLY A 62 -0.92 3.10 -9.49
CA GLY A 62 -1.85 3.99 -10.20
C GLY A 62 -2.04 5.34 -9.53
N VAL A 63 -1.07 5.79 -8.72
CA VAL A 63 -1.10 7.06 -8.00
C VAL A 63 0.02 7.99 -8.46
N THR A 64 -0.12 9.26 -8.15
CA THR A 64 0.86 10.32 -8.37
C THR A 64 1.47 10.74 -7.03
N GLY A 65 2.61 11.44 -7.10
CA GLY A 65 3.19 12.04 -5.91
C GLY A 65 2.30 13.12 -5.28
N GLU A 66 1.50 13.81 -6.10
CA GLU A 66 0.55 14.83 -5.63
C GLU A 66 -0.58 14.20 -4.82
N GLU A 67 -1.16 13.08 -5.28
CA GLU A 67 -2.20 12.36 -4.54
C GLU A 67 -1.70 11.81 -3.18
N LEU A 68 -0.43 11.42 -3.07
CA LEU A 68 0.16 11.03 -1.78
C LEU A 68 0.31 12.22 -0.83
N VAL A 69 0.67 13.40 -1.35
CA VAL A 69 0.76 14.62 -0.54
C VAL A 69 -0.64 15.06 -0.11
N GLU A 70 -1.60 15.06 -1.03
CA GLU A 70 -3.00 15.41 -0.75
C GLU A 70 -3.62 14.48 0.31
N PHE A 71 -3.30 13.17 0.27
CA PHE A 71 -3.72 12.24 1.33
C PHE A 71 -3.26 12.70 2.72
N ILE A 72 -2.00 13.12 2.85
CA ILE A 72 -1.46 13.62 4.12
C ILE A 72 -2.06 14.99 4.48
N ASP A 73 -2.32 15.85 3.51
CA ASP A 73 -2.94 17.16 3.77
C ASP A 73 -4.38 17.02 4.29
N ILE A 74 -5.12 16.00 3.82
CA ILE A 74 -6.50 15.73 4.26
C ILE A 74 -6.54 15.07 5.63
N HIS A 75 -5.67 14.09 5.87
CA HIS A 75 -5.75 13.23 7.06
C HIS A 75 -4.75 13.58 8.17
N GLY A 76 -3.73 14.38 7.87
CA GLY A 76 -2.57 14.61 8.74
C GLY A 76 -2.89 15.27 10.09
N GLU A 77 -4.02 15.98 10.20
CA GLU A 77 -4.49 16.59 11.45
C GLU A 77 -5.22 15.60 12.37
N ASP A 78 -5.70 14.46 11.84
CA ASP A 78 -6.33 13.40 12.65
C ASP A 78 -5.26 12.51 13.27
N VAL A 79 -4.88 12.84 14.50
CA VAL A 79 -3.83 12.14 15.26
C VAL A 79 -4.15 10.66 15.47
N GLN A 80 -5.42 10.29 15.69
CA GLN A 80 -5.78 8.89 15.91
C GLN A 80 -5.61 8.10 14.61
N PHE A 81 -6.18 8.62 13.51
CA PHE A 81 -6.04 8.01 12.19
C PHE A 81 -4.57 7.87 11.78
N MET A 82 -3.78 8.94 11.94
CA MET A 82 -2.36 8.92 11.57
C MET A 82 -1.56 7.97 12.47
N GLY A 83 -1.91 7.84 13.74
CA GLY A 83 -1.30 6.85 14.63
C GLY A 83 -1.52 5.42 14.13
N ASP A 84 -2.76 5.09 13.77
CA ASP A 84 -3.12 3.77 13.24
C ASP A 84 -2.45 3.53 11.86
N LEU A 85 -2.40 4.55 11.00
CA LEU A 85 -1.72 4.51 9.70
C LEU A 85 -0.23 4.19 9.84
N TRP A 86 0.48 4.93 10.71
CA TRP A 86 1.92 4.72 10.88
C TRP A 86 2.24 3.38 11.55
N GLY A 87 1.41 2.93 12.48
CA GLY A 87 1.54 1.61 13.09
C GLY A 87 1.50 0.49 12.04
N GLU A 88 0.53 0.54 11.12
CA GLU A 88 0.41 -0.43 10.03
C GLU A 88 1.59 -0.36 9.05
N ILE A 89 2.05 0.84 8.69
CA ILE A 89 3.23 1.03 7.85
C ILE A 89 4.49 0.41 8.50
N GLU A 90 4.68 0.59 9.81
CA GLU A 90 5.81 0.03 10.55
C GLU A 90 5.79 -1.50 10.58
N GLU A 91 4.62 -2.10 10.78
CA GLU A 91 4.42 -3.56 10.73
C GLU A 91 4.80 -4.10 9.34
N LEU A 92 4.22 -3.54 8.28
CA LEU A 92 4.48 -3.97 6.90
C LEU A 92 5.93 -3.75 6.46
N LEU A 93 6.55 -2.64 6.86
CA LEU A 93 7.97 -2.39 6.58
C LEU A 93 8.86 -3.43 7.24
N THR A 94 8.56 -3.81 8.49
CA THR A 94 9.31 -4.83 9.22
C THR A 94 9.22 -6.17 8.49
N GLU A 95 8.00 -6.61 8.16
CA GLU A 95 7.77 -7.85 7.42
C GLU A 95 8.50 -7.87 6.07
N ARG A 96 8.46 -6.77 5.32
CA ARG A 96 9.10 -6.67 4.00
C ARG A 96 10.63 -6.75 4.08
N LEU A 97 11.22 -6.19 5.13
CA LEU A 97 12.67 -6.19 5.34
C LEU A 97 13.17 -7.56 5.82
N GLU A 98 12.35 -8.31 6.55
CA GLU A 98 12.68 -9.69 6.95
C GLU A 98 12.65 -10.68 5.78
N GLN A 99 11.90 -10.36 4.72
CA GLN A 99 11.75 -11.20 3.52
C GLN A 99 12.84 -10.98 2.44
N ASN A 100 13.71 -9.98 2.57
CA ASN A 100 14.82 -9.67 1.65
C ASN A 100 16.18 -10.10 2.22
#